data_AF-A0A653EM54-F1
#
_entry.id   AF-A0A653EM54-F1
#
_cell.length_a   1.000
_cell.length_b   1.000
_cell.length_c   1.000
_cell.angle_alpha   90.00
_cell.angle_beta   90.00
_cell.angle_gamma   90.00
#
_symmetry.space_group_name_H-M   'P 1'
#
loop_
_entity.id
_entity.type
_entity.pdbx_description
1 polymer ?
#
loop_
_entity_poly.entity_id
_entity_poly.type
_entity_poly.pdbx_seq_one_letter_code
_entity_poly.pdbx_strand_id
1 'polypeptide(L)'
;MVGLKAGVGQAPAPPTDARRTPKFQRQPLGLAWFIGLVAIPLLIAVIGYGAYERPEAVTGPTGDLPTLTATSGTPSVPATSLSLLSISRSGNTITLIGDFPDDTAKAALMKSLKGLLTPDVNVIDQIRIDPIVHSLDFSNAEPVFTASVPIPDFTLKVELDTITLTGTAAVGDQKDAVERAAVTAWPGMIIANKIEAKRPGPPGAAPCADLQAAINAVTGGPIFFADDGVSLTPADTQILTKVADRLKACPNARVTINGYTDNFSSEGLNIPLSTQRANTVADFLIAHGVARDHVVAKGLGSTNPIAGNDTAEGRAKNRRAEIVVS
;
A
#
# COMPACT_ATOMS: atom_id res chain seq x y z
N MET A 1 0.39 79.82 -48.94
CA MET A 1 -1.05 79.62 -48.63
C MET A 1 -1.12 79.17 -47.17
N VAL A 2 -1.27 80.06 -46.18
CA VAL A 2 -2.56 80.52 -45.57
C VAL A 2 -3.53 79.34 -45.48
N GLY A 3 -3.84 78.70 -44.34
CA GLY A 3 -4.33 79.09 -43.00
C GLY A 3 -5.08 77.83 -42.47
N LEU A 4 -5.44 77.56 -41.21
CA LEU A 4 -5.93 78.41 -40.13
C LEU A 4 -6.19 77.54 -38.85
N LYS A 5 -5.96 78.14 -37.65
CA LYS A 5 -6.57 77.90 -36.29
C LYS A 5 -6.28 76.58 -35.52
N ALA A 6 -5.61 76.60 -34.35
CA ALA A 6 -5.98 77.10 -33.00
C ALA A 6 -6.94 76.14 -32.24
N GLY A 7 -6.78 75.79 -30.96
CA GLY A 7 -5.80 76.08 -29.90
C GLY A 7 -6.22 75.40 -28.56
N VAL A 8 -5.24 75.27 -27.65
CA VAL A 8 -5.26 75.36 -26.16
C VAL A 8 -6.11 74.40 -25.31
N GLY A 9 -5.46 73.74 -24.33
CA GLY A 9 -6.06 73.30 -23.05
C GLY A 9 -5.31 72.14 -22.36
N GLN A 10 -4.59 72.41 -21.28
CA GLN A 10 -3.61 71.52 -20.63
C GLN A 10 -4.05 71.05 -19.22
N ALA A 11 -3.92 69.73 -18.96
CA ALA A 11 -3.71 68.99 -17.68
C ALA A 11 -4.68 69.22 -16.47
N PRO A 12 -4.70 68.42 -15.37
CA PRO A 12 -3.99 67.17 -15.02
C PRO A 12 -4.94 66.05 -14.48
N ALA A 13 -4.44 64.84 -14.19
CA ALA A 13 -5.15 63.80 -13.44
C ALA A 13 -4.40 63.45 -12.13
N PRO A 14 -5.07 63.40 -10.96
CA PRO A 14 -4.51 62.91 -9.68
C PRO A 14 -5.19 61.56 -9.25
N PRO A 15 -5.03 61.02 -8.02
CA PRO A 15 -4.05 59.97 -7.69
C PRO A 15 -4.64 58.67 -7.04
N THR A 16 -3.78 57.65 -6.92
CA THR A 16 -3.67 56.51 -5.95
C THR A 16 -4.87 55.84 -5.23
N ASP A 17 -4.73 54.50 -5.14
CA ASP A 17 -5.17 53.55 -4.10
C ASP A 17 -6.66 53.16 -3.93
N ALA A 18 -6.96 51.87 -4.16
CA ALA A 18 -8.08 51.17 -3.52
C ALA A 18 -7.80 49.66 -3.37
N ARG A 19 -7.29 49.31 -2.19
CA ARG A 19 -7.12 47.97 -1.62
C ARG A 19 -8.51 47.31 -1.43
N ARG A 20 -8.81 46.19 -2.12
CA ARG A 20 -10.05 45.42 -1.90
C ARG A 20 -9.98 44.66 -0.57
N THR A 21 -10.84 44.99 0.39
CA THR A 21 -11.11 44.20 1.59
C THR A 21 -12.35 43.31 1.36
N PRO A 22 -12.30 42.00 1.67
CA PRO A 22 -13.50 41.17 1.72
C PRO A 22 -14.22 41.37 3.06
N LYS A 23 -15.49 41.76 3.01
CA LYS A 23 -16.38 41.91 4.18
C LYS A 23 -16.79 40.51 4.67
N PHE A 24 -16.43 40.15 5.90
CA PHE A 24 -17.02 39.00 6.61
C PHE A 24 -18.44 39.35 7.08
N GLN A 25 -19.45 38.69 6.52
CA GLN A 25 -20.80 38.68 7.09
C GLN A 25 -20.87 37.60 8.18
N ARG A 26 -21.18 38.00 9.42
CA ARG A 26 -21.58 37.08 10.50
C ARG A 26 -23.10 36.91 10.45
N GLN A 27 -23.57 35.68 10.26
CA GLN A 27 -24.98 35.34 10.46
C GLN A 27 -25.26 35.09 11.96
N PRO A 28 -26.38 35.56 12.53
CA PRO A 28 -26.72 35.29 13.92
C PRO A 28 -27.14 33.82 14.11
N LEU A 29 -26.70 33.22 15.21
CA LEU A 29 -27.03 31.85 15.63
C LEU A 29 -28.55 31.72 15.87
N GLY A 30 -29.21 30.94 15.03
CA GLY A 30 -30.63 30.63 15.14
C GLY A 30 -30.96 29.57 16.19
N LEU A 31 -32.25 29.46 16.49
CA LEU A 31 -32.93 28.60 17.48
C LEU A 31 -32.42 27.14 17.56
N ALA A 32 -31.81 26.61 16.49
CA ALA A 32 -31.24 25.27 16.45
C ALA A 32 -30.11 25.04 17.47
N TRP A 33 -29.38 26.08 17.87
CA TRP A 33 -28.32 25.94 18.88
C TRP A 33 -28.88 25.67 20.29
N PHE A 34 -30.06 26.23 20.60
CA PHE A 34 -30.72 26.01 21.89
C PHE A 34 -31.30 24.60 22.04
N ILE A 35 -31.71 23.96 20.94
CA ILE A 35 -32.20 22.57 20.96
C ILE A 35 -31.06 21.60 21.32
N GLY A 36 -29.83 21.86 20.84
CA GLY A 36 -28.64 21.08 21.19
C GLY A 36 -28.26 21.17 22.68
N LEU A 37 -28.48 22.32 23.33
CA LEU A 37 -28.12 22.53 24.73
C LEU A 37 -29.07 21.86 25.73
N VAL A 38 -30.31 21.56 25.35
CA VAL A 38 -31.32 20.99 26.25
C VAL A 38 -31.48 19.47 26.05
N ALA A 39 -31.34 18.97 24.83
CA ALA A 39 -31.54 17.54 24.55
C ALA A 39 -30.40 16.64 25.07
N ILE A 40 -29.16 17.14 25.04
CA ILE A 40 -27.96 16.37 25.45
C ILE A 40 -27.90 16.11 26.97
N PRO A 41 -28.15 17.08 27.88
CA PRO A 41 -28.16 16.79 29.32
C PRO A 41 -29.33 15.90 29.75
N LEU A 42 -30.47 15.94 29.05
CA LEU A 42 -31.65 15.13 29.38
C LEU A 42 -31.43 13.65 29.03
N LEU A 43 -30.65 13.34 27.98
CA LEU A 43 -30.23 11.98 27.65
C LEU A 43 -29.23 11.38 28.65
N ILE A 44 -28.35 12.20 29.23
CA ILE A 44 -27.40 11.75 30.27
C ILE A 44 -28.13 11.42 31.58
N ALA A 45 -29.20 12.16 31.92
CA ALA A 45 -30.00 11.89 33.11
C ALA A 45 -30.79 10.57 33.04
N VAL A 46 -31.18 10.11 31.83
CA VAL A 46 -31.92 8.85 31.65
C VAL A 46 -31.02 7.61 31.77
N ILE A 47 -29.72 7.73 31.47
CA ILE A 47 -28.76 6.62 31.58
C ILE A 47 -28.28 6.43 33.05
N GLY A 48 -28.39 7.47 33.88
CA GLY A 48 -27.94 7.44 35.28
C GLY A 48 -28.86 6.77 36.30
N TYR A 49 -30.08 6.33 35.92
CA TYR A 49 -31.08 5.84 36.89
C TYR A 49 -31.19 4.32 37.03
N GLY A 50 -30.27 3.55 36.44
CA GLY A 50 -30.33 2.08 36.41
C GLY A 50 -29.49 1.31 37.43
N ALA A 51 -28.77 1.97 38.34
CA ALA A 51 -27.79 1.30 39.21
C ALA A 51 -27.96 1.64 40.69
N TYR A 52 -29.11 1.30 41.28
CA TYR A 52 -29.26 1.25 42.74
C TYR A 52 -30.20 0.11 43.15
N GLU A 53 -29.69 -1.12 43.10
CA GLU A 53 -30.18 -2.18 43.97
C GLU A 53 -28.98 -2.79 44.72
N ARG A 54 -28.92 -2.52 46.02
CA ARG A 54 -28.01 -3.19 46.96
C ARG A 54 -28.64 -4.54 47.34
N PRO A 55 -27.93 -5.66 47.33
CA PRO A 55 -28.37 -6.84 48.05
C PRO A 55 -28.14 -6.66 49.55
N GLU A 56 -29.18 -6.93 50.33
CA GLU A 56 -29.14 -7.00 51.78
C GLU A 56 -28.20 -8.12 52.27
N ALA A 57 -27.60 -7.89 53.44
CA ALA A 57 -26.80 -8.89 54.14
C ALA A 57 -27.68 -10.04 54.62
N VAL A 58 -27.44 -11.25 54.10
CA VAL A 58 -28.05 -12.49 54.61
C VAL A 58 -27.22 -13.03 55.76
N THR A 59 -27.82 -13.01 56.96
CA THR A 59 -27.35 -13.75 58.13
C THR A 59 -27.78 -15.22 58.02
N GLY A 60 -26.82 -16.14 57.93
CA GLY A 60 -27.03 -17.60 58.02
C GLY A 60 -26.16 -18.22 59.13
N PRO A 61 -26.57 -19.36 59.71
CA PRO A 61 -26.01 -19.88 60.96
C PRO A 61 -24.64 -20.55 60.78
N THR A 62 -23.80 -20.40 61.81
CA THR A 62 -22.51 -21.08 62.03
C THR A 62 -22.65 -22.60 61.93
N GLY A 63 -21.96 -23.19 60.95
CA GLY A 63 -21.74 -24.63 60.81
C GLY A 63 -20.30 -24.89 60.37
N ASP A 64 -19.71 -25.95 60.92
CA ASP A 64 -18.27 -26.26 60.87
C ASP A 64 -17.64 -26.33 59.48
N LEU A 65 -16.39 -25.88 59.40
CA LEU A 65 -15.52 -25.95 58.22
C LEU A 65 -15.26 -27.39 57.77
N PRO A 66 -15.57 -27.78 56.52
CA PRO A 66 -14.92 -28.92 55.90
C PRO A 66 -13.56 -28.50 55.33
N THR A 67 -12.48 -29.05 55.90
CA THR A 67 -11.15 -29.04 55.30
C THR A 67 -11.19 -29.83 53.99
N LEU A 68 -11.11 -29.14 52.85
CA LEU A 68 -10.94 -29.77 51.55
C LEU A 68 -9.49 -29.61 51.09
N THR A 69 -8.84 -30.78 51.04
CA THR A 69 -7.64 -31.21 50.37
C THR A 69 -7.17 -30.32 49.21
N ALA A 70 -5.89 -29.93 49.24
CA ALA A 70 -5.21 -29.28 48.13
C ALA A 70 -5.09 -30.24 46.94
N THR A 71 -5.97 -30.09 45.96
CA THR A 71 -5.85 -30.73 44.65
C THR A 71 -4.98 -29.85 43.76
N SER A 72 -3.96 -30.47 43.18
CA SER A 72 -3.06 -29.96 42.17
C SER A 72 -3.80 -29.21 41.06
N GLY A 73 -3.38 -27.98 40.79
CA GLY A 73 -3.80 -27.20 39.64
C GLY A 73 -2.99 -25.93 39.59
N THR A 74 -1.86 -25.97 38.89
CA THR A 74 -1.23 -24.77 38.35
C THR A 74 -2.34 -23.93 37.71
N PRO A 75 -2.50 -22.63 38.01
CA PRO A 75 -3.39 -21.80 37.21
C PRO A 75 -2.81 -21.76 35.80
N SER A 76 -3.35 -22.59 34.91
CA SER A 76 -3.20 -22.41 33.48
C SER A 76 -3.96 -21.13 33.16
N VAL A 77 -3.24 -20.00 33.14
CA VAL A 77 -3.76 -18.73 32.67
C VAL A 77 -4.26 -18.96 31.24
N PRO A 78 -5.56 -18.86 30.97
CA PRO A 78 -6.07 -18.97 29.62
C PRO A 78 -5.71 -17.69 28.85
N ALA A 79 -5.06 -17.85 27.69
CA ALA A 79 -4.82 -16.88 26.61
C ALA A 79 -4.55 -15.42 27.04
N THR A 80 -3.27 -15.05 27.10
CA THR A 80 -2.75 -13.68 27.20
C THR A 80 -3.35 -12.78 26.11
N SER A 81 -4.36 -11.99 26.46
CA SER A 81 -4.93 -10.95 25.60
C SER A 81 -4.07 -9.69 25.66
N LEU A 82 -3.79 -9.10 24.49
CA LEU A 82 -3.08 -7.80 24.44
C LEU A 82 -4.01 -6.67 24.88
N SER A 83 -3.41 -5.62 25.46
CA SER A 83 -4.09 -4.38 25.80
C SER A 83 -4.58 -3.66 24.54
N LEU A 84 -5.66 -2.89 24.70
CA LEU A 84 -6.12 -1.98 23.66
C LEU A 84 -5.10 -0.86 23.48
N LEU A 85 -4.71 -0.64 22.23
CA LEU A 85 -3.81 0.43 21.83
C LEU A 85 -4.32 1.06 20.54
N SER A 86 -4.38 2.38 20.51
CA SER A 86 -4.72 3.17 19.34
C SER A 86 -3.64 4.22 19.10
N ILE A 87 -3.00 4.13 17.94
CA ILE A 87 -2.04 5.10 17.44
C ILE A 87 -2.67 5.73 16.20
N SER A 88 -2.95 7.03 16.24
CA SER A 88 -3.53 7.73 15.09
C SER A 88 -2.66 8.92 14.69
N ARG A 89 -2.53 9.11 13.39
CA ARG A 89 -1.86 10.25 12.77
C ARG A 89 -2.90 11.06 12.01
N SER A 90 -2.91 12.36 12.25
CA SER A 90 -3.70 13.32 11.50
C SER A 90 -2.81 14.47 11.09
N GLY A 91 -2.26 14.38 9.87
CA GLY A 91 -1.29 15.33 9.35
C GLY A 91 0.00 15.35 10.17
N ASN A 92 0.23 16.45 10.87
CA ASN A 92 1.40 16.68 11.74
C ASN A 92 1.16 16.29 13.21
N THR A 93 -0.03 15.80 13.58
CA THR A 93 -0.29 15.38 14.97
C THR A 93 -0.37 13.87 15.07
N ILE A 94 0.40 13.29 16.00
CA ILE A 94 0.35 11.87 16.37
C ILE A 94 -0.29 11.76 17.75
N THR A 95 -1.34 10.97 17.87
CA THR A 95 -2.03 10.69 19.13
C THR A 95 -1.82 9.23 19.52
N LEU A 96 -1.34 9.00 20.74
CA LEU A 96 -1.07 7.68 21.28
C LEU A 96 -1.97 7.46 22.49
N ILE A 97 -2.83 6.44 22.43
CA ILE A 97 -3.80 6.12 23.50
C ILE A 97 -3.72 4.63 23.77
N GLY A 98 -3.50 4.24 25.02
CA GLY A 98 -3.53 2.84 25.43
C GLY A 98 -2.86 2.59 26.76
N ASP A 99 -2.81 1.32 27.16
CA ASP A 99 -2.19 0.88 28.40
C ASP A 99 -0.95 0.01 28.08
N PHE A 100 0.17 0.31 28.74
CA PHE A 100 1.48 -0.34 28.55
C PHE A 100 1.98 -0.97 29.84
N PRO A 101 2.72 -2.10 29.79
CA PRO A 101 3.24 -2.79 30.97
C PRO A 101 4.26 -1.97 31.75
N ASP A 102 5.17 -1.30 31.03
CA ASP A 102 6.31 -0.61 31.61
C ASP A 102 6.86 0.50 30.70
N ASP A 103 7.78 1.30 31.27
CA ASP A 103 8.45 2.38 30.55
C ASP A 103 9.38 1.90 29.43
N THR A 104 9.84 0.64 29.47
CA THR A 104 10.75 0.08 28.46
C THR A 104 10.00 -0.26 27.17
N ALA A 105 8.80 -0.82 27.28
CA ALA A 105 7.88 -1.06 26.18
C ALA A 105 7.44 0.27 25.55
N LYS A 106 7.17 1.28 26.38
CA LYS A 106 6.89 2.65 25.90
C LYS A 106 8.10 3.23 25.14
N ALA A 107 9.32 3.03 25.63
CA ALA A 107 10.53 3.50 24.95
C ALA A 107 10.76 2.79 23.60
N ALA A 108 10.44 1.49 23.50
CA ALA A 108 10.50 0.73 22.25
C ALA A 108 9.52 1.29 21.21
N LEU A 109 8.28 1.60 21.62
CA LEU A 109 7.32 2.28 20.76
C LEU A 109 7.87 3.62 20.27
N MET A 110 8.33 4.49 21.17
CA MET A 110 8.88 5.80 20.81
C MET A 110 10.09 5.69 19.87
N LYS A 111 10.91 4.65 20.02
CA LYS A 111 12.03 4.36 19.11
C LYS A 111 11.53 4.00 17.71
N SER A 112 10.53 3.12 17.60
CA SER A 112 9.95 2.74 16.30
C SER A 112 9.25 3.90 15.59
N LEU A 113 8.74 4.87 16.35
CA LEU A 113 8.10 6.08 15.84
C LEU A 113 9.09 7.16 15.40
N LYS A 114 10.40 7.05 15.66
CA LYS A 114 11.39 8.08 15.31
C LYS A 114 11.35 8.50 13.85
N GLY A 115 11.07 7.57 12.93
CA GLY A 115 10.91 7.88 11.50
C GLY A 115 9.71 8.79 11.17
N LEU A 116 8.70 8.82 12.05
CA LEU A 116 7.51 9.67 11.94
C LEU A 116 7.63 10.98 12.73
N LEU A 117 8.57 11.06 13.67
CA LEU A 117 8.78 12.20 14.56
C LEU A 117 9.76 13.20 13.93
N THR A 118 9.29 14.01 12.99
CA THR A 118 10.05 15.18 12.51
C THR A 118 9.87 16.37 13.46
N PRO A 119 10.74 17.40 13.42
CA PRO A 119 10.67 18.54 14.36
C PRO A 119 9.33 19.28 14.36
N ASP A 120 8.58 19.18 13.27
CA ASP A 120 7.28 19.85 13.07
C ASP A 120 6.08 18.96 13.42
N VAL A 121 6.30 17.81 14.09
CA VAL A 121 5.25 16.85 14.46
C VAL A 121 4.90 17.00 15.94
N ASN A 122 3.62 17.25 16.21
CA ASN A 122 3.09 17.31 17.57
C ASN A 122 2.70 15.92 18.06
N VAL A 123 3.15 15.55 19.26
CA VAL A 123 2.87 14.23 19.85
C VAL A 123 1.98 14.40 21.07
N ILE A 124 0.80 13.79 21.03
CA ILE A 124 -0.13 13.70 22.14
C ILE A 124 0.00 12.30 22.74
N ASP A 125 0.71 12.20 23.86
CA ASP A 125 0.91 10.96 24.61
C ASP A 125 -0.14 10.83 25.72
N GLN A 126 -1.05 9.88 25.57
CA GLN A 126 -2.06 9.49 26.55
C GLN A 126 -1.88 8.02 26.97
N ILE A 127 -0.65 7.51 26.91
CA ILE A 127 -0.32 6.15 27.34
C ILE A 127 -0.27 6.09 28.87
N ARG A 128 -0.97 5.12 29.45
CA ARG A 128 -0.90 4.80 30.88
C ARG A 128 -0.01 3.58 31.10
N ILE A 129 0.71 3.55 32.21
CA ILE A 129 1.51 2.40 32.62
C ILE A 129 0.71 1.57 33.61
N ASP A 130 0.39 0.33 33.24
CA ASP A 130 -0.26 -0.67 34.08
C ASP A 130 0.53 -1.98 34.01
N PRO A 131 1.21 -2.40 35.09
CA PRO A 131 2.08 -3.57 35.08
C PRO A 131 1.34 -4.91 34.94
N ILE A 132 0.01 -4.92 34.99
CA ILE A 132 -0.81 -6.14 34.87
C ILE A 132 -1.11 -6.45 33.40
N VAL A 133 -1.09 -5.44 32.51
CA VAL A 133 -1.46 -5.62 31.11
C VAL A 133 -0.27 -6.08 30.26
N HIS A 134 -0.55 -6.78 29.16
CA HIS A 134 0.47 -7.16 28.17
C HIS A 134 0.29 -6.29 26.93
N SER A 135 1.36 -5.63 26.46
CA SER A 135 1.33 -4.84 25.22
C SER A 135 1.92 -5.59 24.03
N LEU A 136 1.59 -5.11 22.84
CA LEU A 136 2.25 -5.54 21.60
C LEU A 136 3.75 -5.22 21.65
N ASP A 137 4.60 -6.12 21.11
CA ASP A 137 6.03 -5.87 20.99
C ASP A 137 6.33 -4.94 19.80
N PHE A 138 6.98 -3.81 20.06
CA PHE A 138 7.35 -2.82 19.05
C PHE A 138 8.81 -2.91 18.60
N SER A 139 9.56 -3.90 19.07
CA SER A 139 11.00 -4.04 18.79
C SER A 139 11.32 -4.13 17.29
N ASN A 140 10.44 -4.75 16.51
CA ASN A 140 10.57 -4.92 15.05
C ASN A 140 9.56 -4.07 14.25
N ALA A 141 8.88 -3.11 14.88
CA ALA A 141 7.78 -2.36 14.25
C ALA A 141 8.25 -1.14 13.43
N GLU A 142 9.54 -0.77 13.50
CA GLU A 142 10.11 0.37 12.78
C GLU A 142 9.82 0.38 11.27
N PRO A 143 9.89 -0.75 10.53
CA PRO A 143 9.55 -0.77 9.11
C PRO A 143 8.09 -0.43 8.83
N VAL A 144 7.17 -0.76 9.74
CA VAL A 144 5.73 -0.49 9.60
C VAL A 144 5.48 1.01 9.61
N PHE A 145 6.08 1.69 10.60
CA PHE A 145 5.95 3.14 10.76
C PHE A 145 6.70 3.91 9.68
N THR A 146 7.83 3.37 9.20
CA THR A 146 8.57 3.95 8.08
C THR A 146 7.77 3.86 6.77
N ALA A 147 7.14 2.72 6.50
CA ALA A 147 6.28 2.52 5.34
C ALA A 147 4.99 3.36 5.39
N SER A 148 4.52 3.75 6.58
CA SER A 148 3.34 4.59 6.76
C SER A 148 3.61 6.10 6.73
N VAL A 149 4.87 6.54 6.70
CA VAL A 149 5.27 7.97 6.53
C VAL A 149 4.49 8.71 5.42
N PRO A 150 4.31 8.16 4.20
CA PRO A 150 3.59 8.84 3.13
C PRO A 150 2.05 8.86 3.31
N ILE A 151 1.50 8.20 4.33
CA ILE A 151 0.07 8.13 4.64
C ILE A 151 -0.23 9.14 5.76
N PRO A 152 -0.84 10.31 5.46
CA PRO A 152 -1.00 11.39 6.43
C PRO A 152 -2.09 11.14 7.48
N ASP A 153 -3.01 10.22 7.22
CA ASP A 153 -4.16 9.83 8.03
C ASP A 153 -4.05 8.38 8.57
N PHE A 154 -2.82 7.89 8.69
CA PHE A 154 -2.55 6.52 9.15
C PHE A 154 -3.02 6.30 10.58
N THR A 155 -3.73 5.21 10.83
CA THR A 155 -4.17 4.79 12.16
C THR A 155 -3.93 3.29 12.33
N LEU A 156 -3.36 2.91 13.47
CA LEU A 156 -3.12 1.55 13.91
C LEU A 156 -3.91 1.32 15.19
N LYS A 157 -4.77 0.31 15.19
CA LYS A 157 -5.50 -0.16 16.37
C LYS A 157 -5.13 -1.59 16.69
N VAL A 158 -4.83 -1.87 17.94
CA VAL A 158 -4.60 -3.21 18.47
C VAL A 158 -5.76 -3.55 19.38
N GLU A 159 -6.46 -4.63 19.05
CA GLU A 159 -7.57 -5.17 19.83
C GLU A 159 -7.34 -6.68 19.97
N LEU A 160 -6.98 -7.14 21.17
CA LEU A 160 -6.75 -8.55 21.48
C LEU A 160 -5.67 -9.20 20.58
N ASP A 161 -6.08 -9.97 19.58
CA ASP A 161 -5.22 -10.67 18.61
C ASP A 161 -5.19 -10.01 17.22
N THR A 162 -5.93 -8.91 17.05
CA THR A 162 -6.17 -8.28 15.76
C THR A 162 -5.55 -6.87 15.71
N ILE A 163 -4.76 -6.63 14.67
CA ILE A 163 -4.19 -5.31 14.35
C ILE A 163 -4.93 -4.76 13.14
N THR A 164 -5.68 -3.68 13.33
CA THR A 164 -6.36 -2.98 12.25
C THR A 164 -5.55 -1.77 11.81
N LEU A 165 -5.21 -1.74 10.51
CA LEU A 165 -4.46 -0.67 9.87
C LEU A 165 -5.42 0.10 8.95
N THR A 166 -5.57 1.41 9.14
CA THR A 166 -6.46 2.26 8.33
C THR A 166 -5.71 3.51 7.86
N GLY A 167 -6.11 4.06 6.72
CA GLY A 167 -5.59 5.32 6.19
C GLY A 167 -5.78 5.45 4.68
N THR A 168 -5.37 6.57 4.12
CA THR A 168 -5.48 6.90 2.69
C THR A 168 -4.09 6.95 2.06
N ALA A 169 -3.71 5.87 1.38
CA ALA A 169 -2.49 5.82 0.59
C ALA A 169 -2.67 6.58 -0.74
N ALA A 170 -1.63 7.27 -1.18
CA ALA A 170 -1.63 7.92 -2.49
C ALA A 170 -1.57 6.88 -3.63
N VAL A 171 -0.88 5.75 -3.38
CA VAL A 171 -0.55 4.70 -4.34
C VAL A 171 -0.73 3.33 -3.67
N GLY A 172 -1.26 2.34 -4.39
CA GLY A 172 -1.48 0.97 -3.86
C GLY A 172 -0.23 0.28 -3.31
N ASP A 173 0.96 0.53 -3.86
CA ASP A 173 2.22 -0.04 -3.34
C ASP A 173 2.49 0.33 -1.88
N GLN A 174 2.03 1.50 -1.43
CA GLN A 174 2.21 1.94 -0.05
C GLN A 174 1.39 1.07 0.91
N LYS A 175 0.18 0.66 0.50
CA LYS A 175 -0.65 -0.28 1.24
C LYS A 175 0.06 -1.63 1.40
N ASP A 176 0.61 -2.16 0.32
CA ASP A 176 1.28 -3.48 0.32
C ASP A 176 2.59 -3.46 1.10
N ALA A 177 3.32 -2.34 1.08
CA ALA A 177 4.53 -2.15 1.88
C ALA A 177 4.22 -2.18 3.38
N VAL A 178 3.18 -1.46 3.83
CA VAL A 178 2.76 -1.43 5.23
C VAL A 178 2.27 -2.80 5.70
N GLU A 179 1.52 -3.52 4.86
CA GLU A 179 1.03 -4.87 5.18
C GLU A 179 2.17 -5.87 5.36
N ARG A 180 3.13 -5.92 4.42
CA ARG A 180 4.30 -6.80 4.54
C ARG A 180 5.12 -6.48 5.78
N ALA A 181 5.34 -5.20 6.05
CA ALA A 181 6.04 -4.78 7.25
C ALA A 181 5.30 -5.25 8.52
N ALA A 182 3.96 -5.15 8.55
CA ALA A 182 3.16 -5.54 9.71
C ALA A 182 3.18 -7.05 9.95
N VAL A 183 3.05 -7.85 8.90
CA VAL A 183 3.16 -9.32 8.97
C VAL A 183 4.55 -9.74 9.46
N THR A 184 5.59 -9.04 9.02
CA THR A 184 6.98 -9.32 9.45
C THR A 184 7.23 -8.91 10.90
N ALA A 185 6.67 -7.77 11.33
CA ALA A 185 6.83 -7.25 12.69
C ALA A 185 6.10 -8.10 13.72
N TRP A 186 4.93 -8.64 13.36
CA TRP A 186 4.05 -9.37 14.28
C TRP A 186 3.60 -10.72 13.71
N PRO A 187 4.53 -11.70 13.58
CA PRO A 187 4.19 -13.03 13.13
C PRO A 187 3.31 -13.73 14.18
N GLY A 188 2.02 -13.88 13.87
CA GLY A 188 1.03 -14.50 14.77
C GLY A 188 -0.18 -13.62 15.10
N MET A 189 -0.17 -12.35 14.70
CA MET A 189 -1.32 -11.44 14.82
C MET A 189 -2.18 -11.47 13.56
N ILE A 190 -3.48 -11.24 13.71
CA ILE A 190 -4.40 -11.06 12.57
C ILE A 190 -4.26 -9.62 12.07
N ILE A 191 -3.68 -9.43 10.89
CA ILE A 191 -3.51 -8.11 10.28
C ILE A 191 -4.71 -7.78 9.39
N ALA A 192 -5.54 -6.84 9.83
CA ALA A 192 -6.66 -6.30 9.06
C ALA A 192 -6.24 -5.00 8.35
N ASN A 193 -5.78 -5.11 7.09
CA ASN A 193 -5.38 -3.96 6.28
C ASN A 193 -6.59 -3.30 5.58
N LYS A 194 -7.05 -2.18 6.15
CA LYS A 194 -8.13 -1.33 5.65
C LYS A 194 -7.62 0.01 5.09
N ILE A 195 -6.38 0.04 4.59
CA ILE A 195 -5.84 1.21 3.90
C ILE A 195 -6.48 1.31 2.51
N GLU A 196 -7.01 2.48 2.17
CA GLU A 196 -7.59 2.80 0.87
C GLU A 196 -6.54 3.46 -0.02
N ALA A 197 -6.41 3.02 -1.27
CA ALA A 197 -5.48 3.61 -2.22
C ALA A 197 -6.21 4.54 -3.18
N LYS A 198 -5.82 5.83 -3.22
CA LYS A 198 -6.40 6.85 -4.10
C LYS A 198 -6.18 6.56 -5.58
N ARG A 199 -5.09 5.85 -5.90
CA ARG A 199 -4.79 5.32 -7.22
C ARG A 199 -4.34 3.86 -7.06
N PRO A 200 -4.73 2.95 -7.96
CA PRO A 200 -4.10 1.64 -8.03
C PRO A 200 -2.59 1.86 -8.07
N GLY A 201 -1.85 1.16 -7.20
CA GLY A 201 -0.40 1.18 -7.32
C GLY A 201 0.01 0.62 -8.66
N PRO A 202 1.23 0.94 -9.16
CA PRO A 202 1.96 -0.03 -9.95
C PRO A 202 1.75 -1.41 -9.30
N PRO A 203 1.40 -2.48 -10.02
CA PRO A 203 1.21 -3.77 -9.39
C PRO A 203 2.51 -4.32 -8.78
N GLY A 204 2.74 -3.97 -7.51
CA GLY A 204 3.65 -4.57 -6.56
C GLY A 204 5.04 -3.91 -6.48
N ALA A 205 5.36 -3.44 -5.29
CA ALA A 205 6.72 -3.22 -4.78
C ALA A 205 7.30 -4.49 -4.09
N ALA A 206 6.78 -5.67 -4.44
CA ALA A 206 7.29 -7.00 -4.08
C ALA A 206 7.56 -8.01 -5.24
N PRO A 207 7.38 -7.75 -6.56
CA PRO A 207 7.16 -8.81 -7.56
C PRO A 207 8.43 -9.16 -8.35
N CYS A 208 9.54 -8.46 -8.14
CA CYS A 208 10.71 -8.61 -9.01
C CYS A 208 11.53 -9.85 -8.68
N ALA A 209 11.36 -10.43 -7.47
CA ALA A 209 12.02 -11.68 -7.10
C ALA A 209 11.55 -12.87 -7.96
N ASP A 210 10.26 -12.91 -8.31
CA ASP A 210 9.64 -13.98 -9.10
C ASP A 210 9.14 -13.50 -10.48
N LEU A 211 9.74 -12.43 -11.02
CA LEU A 211 9.30 -11.79 -12.26
C LEU A 211 9.23 -12.77 -13.43
N GLN A 212 10.18 -13.73 -13.51
CA GLN A 212 10.15 -14.77 -14.54
C GLN A 212 8.88 -15.63 -14.46
N ALA A 213 8.49 -16.06 -13.27
CA ALA A 213 7.30 -16.88 -13.08
C ALA A 213 6.03 -16.09 -13.43
N ALA A 214 5.99 -14.81 -13.06
CA ALA A 214 4.89 -13.92 -13.42
C ALA A 214 4.78 -13.71 -14.94
N ILE A 215 5.91 -13.53 -15.65
CA ILE A 215 5.93 -13.43 -17.12
C ILE A 215 5.42 -14.73 -17.73
N ASN A 216 5.93 -15.89 -17.30
CA ASN A 216 5.51 -17.19 -17.82
C ASN A 216 4.01 -17.45 -17.61
N ALA A 217 3.44 -17.02 -16.47
CA ALA A 217 2.02 -17.15 -16.19
C ALA A 217 1.16 -16.27 -17.11
N VAL A 218 1.66 -15.09 -17.50
CA VAL A 218 0.96 -14.18 -18.41
C VAL A 218 1.08 -14.62 -19.86
N THR A 219 2.25 -15.11 -20.28
CA THR A 219 2.47 -15.59 -21.64
C THR A 219 1.89 -16.98 -21.88
N GLY A 220 1.73 -17.78 -20.81
CA GLY A 220 1.32 -19.18 -20.92
C GLY A 220 2.37 -20.08 -21.59
N GLY A 221 3.61 -19.58 -21.74
CA GLY A 221 4.69 -20.27 -22.45
C GLY A 221 5.41 -19.39 -23.50
N PRO A 222 6.01 -20.01 -24.54
CA PRO A 222 6.68 -19.29 -25.62
C PRO A 222 5.72 -18.45 -26.45
N ILE A 223 6.23 -17.34 -26.99
CA ILE A 223 5.50 -16.46 -27.92
C ILE A 223 5.62 -17.02 -29.33
N PHE A 224 4.49 -17.17 -30.01
CA PHE A 224 4.44 -17.64 -31.40
C PHE A 224 4.26 -16.46 -32.37
N PHE A 225 4.55 -16.70 -33.64
CA PHE A 225 4.45 -15.69 -34.70
C PHE A 225 3.40 -16.10 -35.74
N ALA A 226 2.88 -15.10 -36.48
CA ALA A 226 1.97 -15.31 -37.60
C ALA A 226 2.66 -16.08 -38.76
N ASP A 227 1.91 -16.39 -39.82
CA ASP A 227 2.40 -17.20 -40.97
C ASP A 227 3.60 -16.57 -41.70
N ASP A 228 3.78 -15.25 -41.62
CA ASP A 228 4.96 -14.56 -42.14
C ASP A 228 6.23 -14.81 -41.29
N GLY A 229 6.07 -15.45 -40.14
CA GLY A 229 7.12 -15.88 -39.25
C GLY A 229 7.81 -14.75 -38.51
N VAL A 230 7.35 -13.50 -38.58
CA VAL A 230 8.02 -12.36 -37.90
C VAL A 230 7.05 -11.36 -37.29
N SER A 231 5.77 -11.39 -37.68
CA SER A 231 4.74 -10.52 -37.13
C SER A 231 4.06 -11.11 -35.89
N LEU A 232 3.74 -10.22 -34.96
CA LEU A 232 2.96 -10.53 -33.75
C LEU A 232 1.48 -10.53 -34.08
N THR A 233 0.74 -11.52 -33.59
CA THR A 233 -0.72 -11.52 -33.73
C THR A 233 -1.35 -10.54 -32.72
N PRO A 234 -2.60 -10.08 -32.92
CA PRO A 234 -3.30 -9.26 -31.95
C PRO A 234 -3.37 -9.89 -30.55
N ALA A 235 -3.50 -11.21 -30.46
CA ALA A 235 -3.49 -11.93 -29.18
C ALA A 235 -2.11 -11.81 -28.49
N ASP A 236 -1.02 -11.99 -29.24
CA ASP A 236 0.34 -11.86 -28.72
C ASP A 236 0.64 -10.43 -28.28
N THR A 237 0.15 -9.42 -29.02
CA THR A 237 0.31 -8.02 -28.61
C THR A 237 -0.36 -7.73 -27.27
N GLN A 238 -1.56 -8.26 -27.00
CA GLN A 238 -2.22 -8.09 -25.70
C GLN A 238 -1.45 -8.76 -24.55
N ILE A 239 -0.91 -9.95 -24.82
CA ILE A 239 -0.05 -10.67 -23.87
C ILE A 239 1.21 -9.84 -23.59
N LEU A 240 1.87 -9.36 -24.65
CA LEU A 240 3.09 -8.56 -24.55
C LEU A 240 2.86 -7.20 -23.90
N THR A 241 1.69 -6.57 -24.04
CA THR A 241 1.34 -5.36 -23.28
C THR A 241 1.34 -5.65 -21.79
N LYS A 242 0.73 -6.77 -21.36
CA LYS A 242 0.75 -7.18 -19.94
C LYS A 242 2.16 -7.48 -19.47
N VAL A 243 2.99 -8.12 -20.29
CA VAL A 243 4.42 -8.34 -19.98
C VAL A 243 5.15 -7.01 -19.82
N ALA A 244 4.94 -6.05 -20.72
CA ALA A 244 5.55 -4.73 -20.65
C ALA A 244 5.16 -3.99 -19.35
N ASP A 245 3.91 -4.09 -18.92
CA ASP A 245 3.44 -3.50 -17.65
C ASP A 245 4.16 -4.12 -16.44
N ARG A 246 4.39 -5.44 -16.45
CA ARG A 246 5.17 -6.13 -15.41
C ARG A 246 6.65 -5.72 -15.42
N LEU A 247 7.25 -5.58 -16.60
CA LEU A 247 8.64 -5.14 -16.73
C LEU A 247 8.84 -3.70 -16.28
N LYS A 248 7.90 -2.80 -16.60
CA LYS A 248 7.91 -1.41 -16.12
C LYS A 248 7.78 -1.29 -14.60
N ALA A 249 7.06 -2.22 -13.97
CA ALA A 249 6.96 -2.28 -12.52
C ALA A 249 8.29 -2.71 -11.85
N CYS A 250 9.23 -3.27 -12.60
CA CYS A 250 10.54 -3.73 -12.12
C CYS A 250 11.69 -2.99 -12.82
N PRO A 251 11.99 -1.73 -12.45
CA PRO A 251 12.94 -0.88 -13.19
C PRO A 251 14.39 -1.39 -13.16
N ASN A 252 14.75 -2.30 -12.25
CA ASN A 252 16.08 -2.91 -12.22
C ASN A 252 16.18 -4.24 -12.99
N ALA A 253 15.05 -4.82 -13.39
CA ALA A 253 15.05 -6.11 -14.08
C ALA A 253 15.59 -5.95 -15.51
N ARG A 254 16.40 -6.91 -15.95
CA ARG A 254 16.87 -7.01 -17.33
C ARG A 254 16.23 -8.23 -17.97
N VAL A 255 15.94 -8.15 -19.25
CA VAL A 255 15.36 -9.25 -20.02
C VAL A 255 16.17 -9.53 -21.27
N THR A 256 16.31 -10.81 -21.56
CA THR A 256 16.83 -11.33 -22.83
C THR A 256 15.69 -12.02 -23.58
N ILE A 257 15.44 -11.59 -24.80
CA ILE A 257 14.51 -12.22 -25.73
C ILE A 257 15.32 -13.15 -26.63
N ASN A 258 15.04 -14.44 -26.51
CA ASN A 258 15.66 -15.48 -27.32
C ASN A 258 14.71 -15.90 -28.44
N GLY A 259 15.10 -15.69 -29.69
CA GLY A 259 14.35 -16.15 -30.87
C GLY A 259 14.85 -17.50 -31.35
N TYR A 260 13.92 -18.34 -31.80
CA TYR A 260 14.20 -19.67 -32.36
C TYR A 260 13.51 -19.88 -33.71
N THR A 261 14.06 -20.77 -34.53
CA THR A 261 13.50 -21.21 -35.81
C THR A 261 13.31 -22.73 -35.84
N ASP A 262 12.62 -23.22 -36.87
CA ASP A 262 12.70 -24.63 -37.24
C ASP A 262 14.03 -24.92 -37.97
N ASN A 263 14.27 -26.20 -38.28
CA ASN A 263 15.47 -26.66 -38.97
C ASN A 263 15.33 -26.69 -40.50
N PHE A 264 14.26 -26.13 -41.08
CA PHE A 264 13.98 -26.28 -42.50
C PHE A 264 14.95 -25.49 -43.38
N SER A 265 15.37 -24.31 -42.90
CA SER A 265 16.34 -23.46 -43.60
C SER A 265 17.77 -23.70 -43.10
N SER A 266 18.77 -23.28 -43.88
CA SER A 266 20.18 -23.36 -43.47
C SER A 266 20.46 -22.50 -42.24
N GLU A 267 21.45 -22.88 -41.45
CA GLU A 267 21.82 -22.16 -40.22
C GLU A 267 22.15 -20.68 -40.47
N GLY A 268 22.79 -20.38 -41.61
CA GLY A 268 23.09 -19.02 -42.05
C GLY A 268 21.85 -18.14 -42.32
N LEU A 269 20.68 -18.75 -42.55
CA LEU A 269 19.39 -18.05 -42.68
C LEU A 269 18.58 -18.06 -41.37
N ASN A 270 18.73 -19.12 -40.56
CA ASN A 270 18.04 -19.26 -39.29
C ASN A 270 18.48 -18.24 -38.24
N ILE A 271 19.77 -17.92 -38.16
CA ILE A 271 20.29 -16.93 -37.20
C ILE A 271 19.72 -15.51 -37.49
N PRO A 272 19.76 -14.98 -38.72
CA PRO A 272 19.10 -13.72 -39.04
C PRO A 272 17.59 -13.72 -38.74
N LEU A 273 16.87 -14.79 -39.10
CA LEU A 273 15.42 -14.88 -38.92
C LEU A 273 15.03 -14.94 -37.44
N SER A 274 15.72 -15.76 -36.64
CA SER A 274 15.52 -15.79 -35.18
C SER A 274 15.87 -14.45 -34.52
N THR A 275 16.91 -13.77 -35.00
CA THR A 275 17.28 -12.44 -34.51
C THR A 275 16.19 -11.42 -34.82
N GLN A 276 15.64 -11.45 -36.04
CA GLN A 276 14.54 -10.57 -36.43
C GLN A 276 13.30 -10.78 -35.55
N ARG A 277 12.92 -12.03 -35.26
CA ARG A 277 11.84 -12.37 -34.32
C ARG A 277 12.06 -11.78 -32.93
N ALA A 278 13.25 -11.98 -32.40
CA ALA A 278 13.61 -11.45 -31.09
C ALA A 278 13.56 -9.91 -31.07
N ASN A 279 14.01 -9.28 -32.14
CA ASN A 279 13.92 -7.83 -32.31
C ASN A 279 12.47 -7.34 -32.38
N THR A 280 11.57 -8.02 -33.10
CA THR A 280 10.15 -7.62 -33.14
C THR A 280 9.54 -7.56 -31.73
N VAL A 281 9.80 -8.57 -30.90
CA VAL A 281 9.31 -8.60 -29.52
C VAL A 281 9.99 -7.51 -28.68
N ALA A 282 11.31 -7.33 -28.83
CA ALA A 282 12.06 -6.31 -28.10
C ALA A 282 11.56 -4.89 -28.44
N ASP A 283 11.41 -4.58 -29.72
CA ASP A 283 10.91 -3.29 -30.20
C ASP A 283 9.47 -3.04 -29.72
N PHE A 284 8.63 -4.09 -29.70
CA PHE A 284 7.29 -3.99 -29.12
C PHE A 284 7.32 -3.61 -27.64
N LEU A 285 8.15 -4.28 -26.82
CA LEU A 285 8.28 -3.99 -25.39
C LEU A 285 8.81 -2.56 -25.16
N ILE A 286 9.80 -2.15 -25.95
CA ILE A 286 10.38 -0.79 -25.89
C ILE A 286 9.32 0.26 -26.24
N ALA A 287 8.54 0.04 -27.30
CA ALA A 287 7.44 0.92 -27.70
C ALA A 287 6.36 1.05 -26.61
N HIS A 288 6.22 0.04 -25.75
CA HIS A 288 5.28 0.02 -24.62
C HIS A 288 5.88 0.53 -23.30
N GLY A 289 7.07 1.13 -23.35
CA GLY A 289 7.69 1.88 -22.26
C GLY A 289 8.73 1.11 -21.45
N VAL A 290 9.17 -0.06 -21.90
CA VAL A 290 10.32 -0.74 -21.30
C VAL A 290 11.61 -0.05 -21.75
N ALA A 291 12.51 0.27 -20.82
CA ALA A 291 13.76 0.94 -21.15
C ALA A 291 14.64 0.07 -22.05
N ARG A 292 15.17 0.65 -23.14
CA ARG A 292 15.99 -0.08 -24.13
C ARG A 292 17.19 -0.78 -23.51
N ASP A 293 17.82 -0.17 -22.51
CA ASP A 293 18.99 -0.73 -21.82
C ASP A 293 18.67 -1.99 -20.98
N HIS A 294 17.39 -2.27 -20.77
CA HIS A 294 16.91 -3.43 -20.02
C HIS A 294 16.49 -4.58 -20.95
N VAL A 295 16.59 -4.40 -22.26
CA VAL A 295 16.09 -5.36 -23.27
C VAL A 295 17.23 -5.78 -24.19
N VAL A 296 17.51 -7.08 -24.22
CA VAL A 296 18.52 -7.67 -25.12
C VAL A 296 17.81 -8.67 -26.03
N ALA A 297 18.01 -8.58 -27.35
CA ALA A 297 17.50 -9.56 -28.30
C ALA A 297 18.63 -10.47 -28.81
N LYS A 298 18.38 -11.78 -28.87
CA LYS A 298 19.32 -12.79 -29.37
C LYS A 298 18.61 -13.79 -30.27
N GLY A 299 19.14 -14.00 -31.47
CA GLY A 299 18.74 -15.10 -32.35
C GLY A 299 19.55 -16.35 -32.07
N LEU A 300 18.89 -17.46 -31.74
CA LEU A 300 19.53 -18.76 -31.47
C LEU A 300 19.32 -19.77 -32.61
N GLY A 301 18.71 -19.34 -33.72
CA GLY A 301 18.47 -20.18 -34.88
C GLY A 301 17.65 -21.42 -34.54
N SER A 302 18.02 -22.56 -35.12
CA SER A 302 17.33 -23.84 -34.93
C SER A 302 17.84 -24.64 -33.72
N THR A 303 18.60 -24.02 -32.82
CA THR A 303 19.08 -24.68 -31.60
C THR A 303 17.95 -24.88 -30.60
N ASN A 304 18.07 -25.85 -29.69
CA ASN A 304 17.08 -26.15 -28.63
C ASN A 304 15.63 -26.29 -29.14
N PRO A 305 15.34 -27.26 -30.03
CA PRO A 305 13.99 -27.54 -30.46
C PRO A 305 13.14 -28.07 -29.29
N ILE A 306 11.89 -27.62 -29.18
CA ILE A 306 10.93 -28.07 -28.18
C ILE A 306 9.96 -29.13 -28.73
N ALA A 307 9.98 -29.34 -30.05
CA ALA A 307 9.23 -30.39 -30.74
C ALA A 307 10.05 -30.94 -31.92
N GLY A 308 9.70 -32.15 -32.39
CA GLY A 308 10.30 -32.71 -33.61
C GLY A 308 10.03 -31.83 -34.83
N ASN A 309 10.99 -31.73 -35.76
CA ASN A 309 10.84 -30.91 -36.96
C ASN A 309 10.22 -31.64 -38.15
N ASP A 310 9.85 -32.91 -37.98
CA ASP A 310 9.35 -33.76 -39.06
C ASP A 310 7.95 -33.33 -39.51
N THR A 311 7.12 -32.83 -38.58
CA THR A 311 5.75 -32.38 -38.87
C THR A 311 5.64 -30.85 -38.93
N ALA A 312 4.64 -30.35 -39.65
CA ALA A 312 4.39 -28.91 -39.76
C ALA A 312 4.06 -28.28 -38.40
N GLU A 313 3.32 -29.03 -37.57
CA GLU A 313 2.93 -28.63 -36.22
C GLU A 313 4.16 -28.55 -35.29
N GLY A 314 5.08 -29.50 -35.40
CA GLY A 314 6.31 -29.49 -34.62
C GLY A 314 7.25 -28.35 -35.02
N ARG A 315 7.37 -28.07 -36.33
CA ARG A 315 8.10 -26.88 -36.82
C ARG A 315 7.46 -25.57 -36.33
N ALA A 316 6.13 -25.47 -36.32
CA ALA A 316 5.43 -24.31 -35.81
C ALA A 316 5.74 -24.05 -34.33
N LYS A 317 5.81 -25.11 -33.50
CA LYS A 317 6.23 -24.98 -32.09
C LYS A 317 7.67 -24.49 -31.94
N ASN A 318 8.57 -24.87 -32.84
CA ASN A 318 9.98 -24.43 -32.78
C ASN A 318 10.16 -22.97 -33.23
N ARG A 319 9.27 -22.42 -34.07
CA ARG A 319 9.24 -21.01 -34.46
C ARG A 319 8.65 -20.14 -33.33
N ARG A 320 9.47 -19.84 -32.32
CA ARG A 320 9.04 -19.16 -31.09
C ARG A 320 10.03 -18.11 -30.62
N ALA A 321 9.58 -17.23 -29.72
CA ALA A 321 10.42 -16.37 -28.91
C ALA A 321 10.18 -16.63 -27.41
N GLU A 322 11.24 -16.57 -26.62
CA GLU A 322 11.21 -16.74 -25.16
C GLU A 322 11.75 -15.50 -24.48
N ILE A 323 11.10 -15.07 -23.40
CA ILE A 323 11.53 -13.93 -22.58
C ILE A 323 12.15 -14.48 -21.30
N VAL A 324 13.42 -14.16 -21.07
CA VAL A 324 14.18 -14.60 -19.91
C VAL A 324 14.60 -13.37 -19.11
N VAL A 325 14.24 -13.33 -17.83
CA VAL A 325 14.68 -12.33 -16.86
C VAL A 325 16.06 -12.72 -16.34
N SER A 326 16.96 -11.75 -16.27
CA SER A 326 18.36 -11.88 -15.82
C SER A 326 18.67 -11.00 -14.62
#